data_AF-A0A8D8XB51-F1
#
_entry.id   AF-A0A8D8XB51-F1
#
_cell.length_a   1.000
_cell.length_b   1.000
_cell.length_c   1.000
_cell.angle_alpha   90.00
_cell.angle_beta   90.00
_cell.angle_gamma   90.00
#
_symmetry.space_group_name_H-M   'P 1'
#
loop_
_entity.id
_entity.type
_entity.pdbx_description
1 polymer ?
#
loop_
_entity_poly.entity_id
_entity_poly.type
_entity_poly.pdbx_seq_one_letter_code
_entity_poly.pdbx_strand_id
1 'polypeptide(L)'
;MINFICDFACAKDQSRFMNATRVQVSKTGVAYVEEVQVYMTERYMQGSFDACKHVSFPAKGTRAMDALCGPWNAVTCTPKRWYNYMYDPVVNGFAPMTARFVYTNDPVDRFIPVDPRVIPCNSSVDEFTPPCTCTDCQASCPTMKRFPYS
;
A
#
# COMPACT_ATOMS: atom_id res chain seq x y z
N MET A 1 1.66 -4.54 -2.61
CA MET A 1 2.21 -3.20 -2.87
C MET A 1 2.64 -3.00 -4.33
N ILE A 2 3.52 -3.85 -4.90
CA ILE A 2 4.05 -3.66 -6.28
C ILE A 2 2.94 -3.56 -7.33
N ASN A 3 1.91 -4.41 -7.28
CA ASN A 3 0.79 -4.36 -8.23
C ASN A 3 0.20 -2.95 -8.37
N PHE A 4 -0.09 -2.28 -7.25
CA PHE A 4 -0.64 -0.93 -7.30
C PHE A 4 0.37 0.13 -7.76
N ILE A 5 1.67 -0.03 -7.47
CA ILE A 5 2.69 0.88 -8.04
C ILE A 5 2.69 0.78 -9.57
N CYS A 6 2.59 -0.44 -10.11
CA CYS A 6 2.48 -0.66 -11.55
C CYS A 6 1.19 -0.05 -12.11
N ASP A 7 0.05 -0.24 -11.45
CA ASP A 7 -1.21 0.36 -11.90
C ASP A 7 -1.15 1.89 -11.85
N PHE A 8 -0.66 2.45 -10.75
CA PHE A 8 -0.50 3.89 -10.55
C PHE A 8 0.38 4.53 -11.62
N ALA A 9 1.46 3.87 -12.03
CA ALA A 9 2.38 4.42 -13.03
C ALA A 9 2.01 4.10 -14.49
N CYS A 10 1.48 2.90 -14.75
CA CYS A 10 1.50 2.30 -16.09
C CYS A 10 0.18 1.62 -16.51
N ALA A 11 -0.89 1.65 -15.71
CA ALA A 11 -2.16 1.04 -16.10
C ALA A 11 -2.65 1.60 -17.44
N LYS A 12 -3.08 0.71 -18.34
CA LYS A 12 -3.64 1.13 -19.64
C LYS A 12 -4.94 1.91 -19.50
N ASP A 13 -5.68 1.65 -18.42
CA ASP A 13 -6.95 2.27 -18.03
C ASP A 13 -6.79 3.18 -16.80
N GLN A 14 -5.61 3.77 -16.58
CA GLN A 14 -5.30 4.60 -15.40
C GLN A 14 -6.35 5.71 -15.13
N SER A 15 -6.91 6.32 -16.18
CA SER A 15 -7.95 7.35 -16.08
C SER A 15 -9.29 6.86 -15.50
N ARG A 16 -9.50 5.54 -15.42
CA ARG A 16 -10.67 4.91 -14.79
C ARG A 16 -10.66 5.08 -13.27
N PHE A 17 -9.49 5.13 -12.63
CA PHE A 17 -9.38 5.18 -11.17
C PHE A 17 -8.52 6.34 -10.66
N MET A 18 -7.99 7.19 -11.56
CA MET A 18 -7.14 8.32 -11.20
C MET A 18 -7.56 9.58 -11.93
N ASN A 19 -7.51 10.71 -11.22
CA ASN A 19 -7.82 12.04 -11.73
C ASN A 19 -6.69 13.01 -11.40
N ALA A 20 -6.20 13.77 -12.39
CA ALA A 20 -5.25 14.85 -12.12
C ALA A 20 -6.00 16.03 -11.49
N THR A 21 -5.62 16.42 -10.27
CA THR A 21 -6.24 17.53 -9.54
C THR A 21 -5.40 18.80 -9.61
N ARG A 22 -4.08 18.67 -9.78
CA ARG A 22 -3.17 19.82 -9.94
C ARG A 22 -2.15 19.55 -11.02
N VAL A 23 -2.13 20.44 -12.02
CA VAL A 23 -1.18 20.44 -13.13
C VAL A 23 -0.43 21.76 -13.10
N GLN A 24 0.90 21.67 -13.20
CA GLN A 24 1.79 22.82 -13.24
C GLN A 24 2.53 22.86 -14.58
N VAL A 25 3.15 24.01 -14.86
CA VAL A 25 4.00 24.20 -16.05
C VAL A 25 5.43 24.38 -15.59
N SER A 26 6.34 23.59 -16.16
CA SER A 26 7.77 23.68 -15.86
C SER A 26 8.37 25.00 -16.38
N LYS A 27 9.59 25.32 -15.96
CA LYS A 27 10.35 26.48 -16.48
C LYS A 27 10.58 26.40 -18.00
N THR A 28 10.53 25.20 -18.59
CA THR A 28 10.69 24.97 -20.03
C THR A 28 9.35 24.97 -20.78
N GLY A 29 8.23 25.29 -20.11
CA GLY A 29 6.90 25.35 -20.72
C GLY A 29 6.19 24.00 -20.83
N VAL A 30 6.74 22.93 -20.24
CA VAL A 30 6.14 21.58 -20.29
C VAL A 30 5.19 21.39 -19.13
N ALA A 31 3.93 21.02 -19.43
CA ALA A 31 2.95 20.69 -18.39
C ALA A 31 3.30 19.37 -17.70
N TYR A 32 3.17 19.33 -16.37
CA TYR A 32 3.38 18.13 -15.57
C TYR A 32 2.33 18.03 -14.46
N VAL A 33 1.99 16.81 -14.09
CA VAL A 33 1.04 16.53 -13.01
C VAL A 33 1.78 16.58 -11.68
N GLU A 34 1.28 17.39 -10.76
CA GLU A 34 1.85 17.56 -9.42
C GLU A 34 1.03 16.83 -8.36
N GLU A 35 -0.30 16.80 -8.53
CA GLU A 35 -1.21 16.10 -7.64
C GLU A 35 -2.27 15.32 -8.41
N VAL A 36 -2.54 14.11 -7.93
CA VAL A 36 -3.60 13.24 -8.40
C VAL A 36 -4.51 12.84 -7.24
N GLN A 37 -5.79 12.61 -7.57
CA GLN A 37 -6.72 11.88 -6.73
C GLN A 37 -6.83 10.45 -7.25
N VAL A 38 -6.71 9.47 -6.34
CA VAL A 38 -6.75 8.04 -6.66
C VAL A 38 -7.91 7.38 -5.94
N TYR A 39 -8.71 6.62 -6.68
CA TYR A 39 -9.83 5.84 -6.17
C TYR A 39 -9.38 4.39 -5.98
N MET A 40 -9.49 3.87 -4.76
CA MET A 40 -8.98 2.55 -4.38
C MET A 40 -9.96 1.84 -3.47
N THR A 41 -10.06 0.51 -3.58
CA THR A 41 -10.91 -0.24 -2.66
C THR A 41 -10.35 -0.24 -1.25
N GLU A 42 -11.23 -0.15 -0.25
CA GLU A 42 -10.83 -0.30 1.15
C GLU A 42 -10.26 -1.69 1.38
N ARG A 43 -10.84 -2.71 0.73
CA ARG A 43 -10.37 -4.09 0.75
C ARG A 43 -8.92 -4.22 0.30
N TYR A 44 -8.53 -3.58 -0.81
CA TYR A 44 -7.16 -3.64 -1.30
C TYR A 44 -6.19 -2.94 -0.35
N MET A 45 -6.50 -1.71 0.07
CA MET A 45 -5.68 -0.94 1.00
C MET A 45 -5.44 -1.71 2.32
N GLN A 46 -6.51 -2.27 2.91
CA GLN A 46 -6.43 -3.01 4.16
C GLN A 46 -5.65 -4.31 3.97
N GLY A 47 -5.98 -5.08 2.93
CA GLY A 47 -5.31 -6.36 2.65
C GLY A 47 -3.83 -6.19 2.33
N SER A 48 -3.45 -5.14 1.59
CA SER A 48 -2.05 -4.85 1.29
C SER A 48 -1.26 -4.45 2.55
N PHE A 49 -1.88 -3.67 3.44
CA PHE A 49 -1.28 -3.31 4.73
C PHE A 49 -1.13 -4.53 5.64
N ASP A 50 -2.17 -5.35 5.78
CA ASP A 50 -2.17 -6.53 6.65
C ASP A 50 -1.13 -7.58 6.21
N ALA A 51 -0.90 -7.73 4.91
CA ALA A 51 0.13 -8.61 4.37
C ALA A 51 1.57 -8.12 4.70
N CYS A 52 1.78 -6.84 5.04
CA CYS A 52 3.11 -6.26 5.20
C CYS A 52 3.39 -5.67 6.60
N LYS A 53 2.37 -5.45 7.45
CA LYS A 53 2.52 -4.74 8.72
C LYS A 53 3.47 -5.39 9.73
N HIS A 54 3.74 -6.69 9.57
CA HIS A 54 4.66 -7.45 10.42
C HIS A 54 5.99 -7.77 9.75
N VAL A 55 6.25 -7.33 8.52
CA VAL A 55 7.54 -7.59 7.87
C VAL A 55 8.67 -6.97 8.68
N SER A 56 9.71 -7.76 8.96
CA SER A 56 10.89 -7.32 9.70
C SER A 56 11.78 -6.40 8.87
N PHE A 57 12.53 -5.53 9.55
CA PHE A 57 13.61 -4.76 8.96
C PHE A 57 14.93 -5.15 9.66
N PRO A 58 15.63 -6.18 9.16
CA PRO A 58 16.75 -6.81 9.87
C PRO A 58 17.87 -5.85 10.24
N ALA A 59 18.22 -4.91 9.34
CA ALA A 59 19.33 -3.98 9.55
C ALA A 59 19.15 -3.05 10.76
N LYS A 60 17.92 -2.83 11.22
CA LYS A 60 17.60 -1.98 12.38
C LYS A 60 17.02 -2.75 13.56
N GLY A 61 16.73 -4.05 13.40
CA GLY A 61 16.01 -4.84 14.41
C GLY A 61 14.57 -4.36 14.67
N THR A 62 13.98 -3.62 13.73
CA THR A 62 12.61 -3.07 13.83
C THR A 62 11.68 -3.74 12.80
N ARG A 63 10.45 -3.23 12.62
CA ARG A 63 9.60 -3.60 11.49
C ARG A 63 9.83 -2.65 10.32
N ALA A 64 9.49 -3.09 9.11
CA ALA A 64 9.55 -2.25 7.92
C ALA A 64 8.64 -1.01 8.04
N MET A 65 7.49 -1.15 8.70
CA MET A 65 6.56 -0.04 8.93
C MET A 65 7.13 1.08 9.81
N ASP A 66 8.13 0.81 10.66
CA ASP A 66 8.82 1.85 11.42
C ASP A 66 9.60 2.83 10.52
N ALA A 67 9.98 2.39 9.31
CA ALA A 67 10.67 3.24 8.33
C ALA A 67 9.71 3.79 7.26
N LEU A 68 8.62 3.08 6.99
CA LEU A 68 7.72 3.35 5.86
C LEU A 68 6.42 4.04 6.26
N CYS A 69 6.23 4.40 7.53
CA CYS A 69 5.02 5.07 8.02
C CYS A 69 5.34 6.40 8.72
N GLY A 70 6.40 7.09 8.30
CA GLY A 70 6.74 8.44 8.75
C GLY A 70 6.80 8.60 10.27
N PRO A 71 6.09 9.57 10.87
CA PRO A 71 6.10 9.79 12.32
C PRO A 71 5.36 8.69 13.11
N TRP A 72 4.67 7.76 12.45
CA TRP A 72 3.97 6.65 13.08
C TRP A 72 4.85 5.40 13.04
N ASN A 73 5.12 4.82 14.22
CA ASN A 73 5.82 3.55 14.31
C ASN A 73 4.93 2.37 13.89
N ALA A 74 5.49 1.17 13.78
CA ALA A 74 4.77 -0.02 13.33
C ALA A 74 3.55 -0.37 14.20
N VAL A 75 3.51 0.06 15.46
CA VAL A 75 2.38 -0.17 16.38
C VAL A 75 1.22 0.80 16.12
N THR A 76 1.54 2.06 15.79
CA THR A 76 0.55 3.13 15.63
C THR A 76 0.24 3.44 14.16
N CYS A 77 0.95 2.81 13.22
CA CYS A 77 0.69 2.93 11.80
C CYS A 77 -0.68 2.32 11.45
N THR A 78 -1.39 2.99 10.55
CA THR A 78 -2.66 2.52 9.98
C THR A 78 -2.52 2.44 8.45
N PRO A 79 -3.35 1.68 7.74
CA PRO A 79 -3.30 1.61 6.28
C PRO A 79 -3.34 3.00 5.63
N LYS A 80 -4.26 3.88 6.08
CA LYS A 80 -4.38 5.25 5.57
C LYS A 80 -3.12 6.09 5.81
N ARG A 81 -2.51 5.98 6.99
CA ARG A 81 -1.26 6.68 7.32
C ARG A 81 -0.10 6.21 6.45
N TRP A 82 -0.01 4.90 6.26
CA TRP A 82 1.02 4.28 5.42
C TRP A 82 0.94 4.77 3.96
N TYR A 83 -0.24 4.68 3.35
CA TYR A 83 -0.44 5.16 1.98
C TYR A 83 -0.23 6.67 1.85
N ASN A 84 -0.69 7.47 2.82
CA ASN A 84 -0.42 8.92 2.80
C ASN A 84 1.10 9.20 2.86
N TYR A 85 1.85 8.50 3.70
CA TYR A 85 3.30 8.65 3.77
C TYR A 85 3.97 8.23 2.46
N MET A 86 3.59 7.09 1.88
CA MET A 86 4.27 6.53 0.70
C MET A 86 4.09 7.36 -0.57
N TYR A 87 3.00 8.12 -0.69
CA TYR A 87 2.63 8.84 -1.91
C TYR A 87 2.48 10.36 -1.70
N ASP A 88 3.15 10.93 -0.69
CA ASP A 88 3.19 12.38 -0.50
C ASP A 88 4.65 12.87 -0.34
N PRO A 89 5.21 13.59 -1.34
CA PRO A 89 6.57 14.11 -1.28
C PRO A 89 6.76 15.14 -0.17
N VAL A 90 5.70 15.84 0.24
CA VAL A 90 5.75 16.81 1.34
C VAL A 90 6.03 16.09 2.66
N VAL A 91 5.61 14.83 2.77
CA VAL A 91 5.75 14.04 4.00
C VAL A 91 7.05 13.24 4.02
N ASN A 92 7.46 12.65 2.88
CA ASN A 92 8.59 11.72 2.86
C ASN A 92 9.79 12.16 2.00
N GLY A 93 9.63 13.13 1.10
CA GLY A 93 10.67 13.58 0.16
C GLY A 93 11.07 12.56 -0.94
N PHE A 94 10.46 11.38 -0.97
CA PHE A 94 10.78 10.28 -1.91
C PHE A 94 9.70 10.06 -2.97
N ALA A 95 8.43 10.37 -2.67
CA ALA A 95 7.35 10.20 -3.64
C ALA A 95 7.55 11.17 -4.83
N PRO A 96 7.26 10.75 -6.07
CA PRO A 96 7.48 11.60 -7.25
C PRO A 96 6.45 12.72 -7.40
N MET A 97 5.24 12.50 -6.89
CA MET A 97 4.11 13.44 -6.93
C MET A 97 3.16 13.15 -5.78
N THR A 98 2.25 14.07 -5.48
CA THR A 98 1.25 13.88 -4.40
C THR A 98 0.08 13.03 -4.89
N ALA A 99 -0.26 11.96 -4.18
CA ALA A 99 -1.50 11.21 -4.42
C ALA A 99 -2.45 11.30 -3.22
N ARG A 100 -3.69 11.72 -3.47
CA ARG A 100 -4.77 11.79 -2.49
C ARG A 100 -5.74 10.64 -2.70
N PHE A 101 -5.85 9.75 -1.73
CA PHE A 101 -6.66 8.54 -1.86
C PHE A 101 -8.11 8.75 -1.40
N VAL A 102 -9.05 8.32 -2.23
CA VAL A 102 -10.45 8.09 -1.89
C VAL A 102 -10.65 6.58 -1.79
N TYR A 103 -10.88 6.10 -0.57
CA TYR A 103 -11.10 4.68 -0.33
C TYR A 103 -12.59 4.36 -0.38
N THR A 104 -13.00 3.53 -1.33
CA THR A 104 -14.40 3.15 -1.55
C THR A 104 -14.47 1.83 -2.29
N ASN A 105 -15.43 0.98 -1.96
CA ASN A 105 -15.67 -0.26 -2.70
C ASN A 105 -16.61 -0.05 -3.90
N ASP A 106 -17.35 1.05 -3.90
CA ASP A 106 -18.31 1.39 -4.95
C ASP A 106 -17.74 2.48 -5.88
N PRO A 107 -18.15 2.51 -7.16
CA PRO A 107 -17.80 3.60 -8.08
C PRO A 107 -18.24 4.97 -7.54
N VAL A 108 -17.43 6.00 -7.85
CA VAL A 108 -17.74 7.40 -7.55
C VAL A 108 -17.76 8.15 -8.87
N ASP A 109 -18.93 8.62 -9.29
CA ASP A 109 -19.18 9.19 -10.61
C ASP A 109 -18.71 8.25 -11.73
N ARG A 110 -17.72 8.68 -12.52
CA ARG A 110 -17.11 7.89 -13.60
C ARG A 110 -15.93 7.03 -13.13
N PHE A 111 -15.49 7.21 -11.89
CA PHE A 111 -14.29 6.56 -11.36
C PHE A 111 -14.64 5.22 -10.75
N ILE A 112 -13.99 4.17 -11.23
CA ILE A 112 -14.13 2.81 -10.72
C ILE A 112 -12.86 2.51 -9.92
N PRO A 113 -12.94 2.30 -8.60
CA PRO A 113 -11.77 2.08 -7.75
C PRO A 113 -10.85 0.96 -8.26
N VAL A 114 -9.54 1.16 -8.12
CA VAL A 114 -8.57 0.10 -8.40
C VAL A 114 -8.65 -0.96 -7.31
N ASP A 115 -8.70 -2.23 -7.73
CA ASP A 115 -8.82 -3.38 -6.82
C ASP A 115 -7.89 -4.54 -7.23
N PRO A 116 -6.56 -4.37 -7.20
CA PRO A 116 -5.65 -5.42 -7.61
C PRO A 116 -5.75 -6.63 -6.66
N ARG A 117 -5.31 -7.80 -7.12
CA ARG A 117 -5.25 -8.98 -6.27
C ARG A 117 -4.29 -8.74 -5.09
N VAL A 118 -4.77 -9.01 -3.87
CA VAL A 118 -3.94 -9.12 -2.67
C VAL A 118 -3.55 -10.58 -2.48
N ILE A 119 -2.27 -10.83 -2.23
CA ILE A 119 -1.78 -12.16 -1.85
C ILE A 119 -1.55 -12.13 -0.33
N PRO A 120 -2.28 -12.93 0.46
CA PRO A 120 -2.05 -13.03 1.90
C PRO A 120 -0.61 -13.46 2.20
N CYS A 121 -0.02 -12.95 3.28
CA CYS A 121 1.38 -13.23 3.61
C CYS A 121 1.65 -14.71 3.92
N ASN A 122 0.62 -15.47 4.31
CA ASN A 122 0.70 -16.91 4.55
C ASN A 122 0.40 -17.76 3.30
N SER A 123 0.36 -17.15 2.12
CA SER A 123 0.15 -17.82 0.83
C SER A 123 1.34 -17.61 -0.10
N SER A 124 1.63 -18.60 -0.93
CA SER A 124 2.64 -18.51 -1.99
C SER A 124 2.19 -17.59 -3.12
N VAL A 125 3.14 -16.85 -3.70
CA VAL A 125 2.88 -15.99 -4.87
C VAL A 125 2.82 -16.82 -6.15
N ASP A 126 3.64 -17.88 -6.24
CA ASP A 126 3.73 -18.84 -7.33
C ASP A 126 4.20 -20.21 -6.81
N GLU A 127 4.39 -21.17 -7.69
CA GLU A 127 4.79 -22.55 -7.35
C GLU A 127 6.22 -22.66 -6.78
N PHE A 128 7.05 -21.65 -6.96
CA PHE A 128 8.47 -21.67 -6.60
C PHE A 128 8.77 -20.80 -5.36
N THR A 129 7.85 -19.92 -5.00
CA THR A 129 8.02 -18.95 -3.91
C THR A 129 7.24 -19.40 -2.69
N PRO A 130 7.91 -19.80 -1.58
CA PRO A 130 7.22 -20.17 -0.36
C PRO A 130 6.51 -18.97 0.29
N PRO A 131 5.51 -19.20 1.16
CA PRO A 131 4.87 -18.13 1.93
C PRO A 131 5.86 -17.42 2.86
N CYS A 132 5.47 -16.24 3.37
CA CYS A 132 6.28 -15.52 4.35
C CYS A 132 6.43 -16.32 5.65
N THR A 133 7.55 -16.10 6.35
CA THR A 133 7.83 -16.74 7.64
C THR A 133 6.90 -16.22 8.74
N CYS A 134 6.75 -16.98 9.84
CA CYS A 134 5.97 -16.56 11.03
C CYS A 134 6.48 -15.23 11.62
N THR A 135 7.79 -14.96 11.57
CA THR A 135 8.37 -13.71 12.06
C THR A 135 7.88 -12.49 11.28
N ASP A 136 7.71 -12.63 9.97
CA ASP A 136 7.26 -11.57 9.05
C ASP A 136 5.73 -11.56 8.86
N CYS A 137 5.06 -12.65 9.22
CA CYS A 137 3.63 -12.87 9.01
C CYS A 137 3.04 -13.73 10.14
N GLN A 138 2.28 -13.10 11.04
CA GLN A 138 1.64 -13.82 12.15
C GLN A 138 0.67 -14.93 11.67
N ALA A 139 0.05 -14.74 10.49
CA ALA A 139 -0.86 -15.72 9.91
C ALA A 139 -0.16 -16.99 9.40
N SER A 140 1.18 -16.99 9.31
CA SER A 140 2.00 -18.17 9.00
C SER A 140 2.41 -18.95 10.25
N CYS A 141 2.08 -18.47 11.46
CA CYS A 141 2.46 -19.11 12.70
C CYS A 141 1.54 -20.31 13.03
N PRO A 142 2.07 -21.39 13.62
CA PRO A 142 1.26 -22.51 14.08
C PRO A 142 0.31 -22.06 15.21
N THR A 143 -0.93 -22.55 15.18
CA THR A 143 -1.88 -22.32 16.28
C THR A 143 -1.59 -23.31 17.42
N MET A 144 -1.23 -22.79 18.59
CA MET A 144 -1.11 -23.63 19.78
C MET A 144 -2.51 -24.07 20.23
N LYS A 145 -2.81 -25.37 20.10
CA LYS A 145 -3.99 -25.95 20.75
C LYS A 145 -3.77 -25.90 22.25
N ARG A 146 -4.61 -25.17 22.99
CA ARG A 146 -4.66 -25.30 24.46
C ARG A 146 -5.00 -26.75 24.77
N PHE A 147 -4.09 -27.46 25.45
CA PHE A 147 -4.45 -28.75 26.05
C PHE A 147 -5.57 -28.49 27.07
N PRO A 148 -6.69 -29.24 27.01
CA PRO A 148 -7.65 -29.19 28.09
C PRO A 148 -6.94 -29.73 29.34
N TYR A 149 -6.78 -28.88 30.35
CA TYR A 149 -6.40 -29.33 31.68
C TYR A 149 -7.54 -30.22 32.19
N SER A 150 -7.27 -31.51 32.34
CA SER A 150 -8.06 -32.46 33.14
C SER A 150 -7.76 -32.26 34.62
#